data_AF-A0A7C3XF32-F1
#
_entry.id   AF-A0A7C3XF32-F1
#
_cell.length_a   1.000
_cell.length_b   1.000
_cell.length_c   1.000
_cell.angle_alpha   90.00
_cell.angle_beta   90.00
_cell.angle_gamma   90.00
#
_symmetry.space_group_name_H-M   'P 1'
#
loop_
_entity.id
_entity.type
_entity.pdbx_description
1 polymer ?
#
loop_
_entity_poly.entity_id
_entity_poly.type
_entity_poly.pdbx_seq_one_letter_code
_entity_poly.pdbx_strand_id
1 'polypeptide(L)'
;MTDGAKIKDVFDQLLFPRIFKTFRMAIHPRKMTIAFAAVVAIALVGWLMDLSGIQIVDWPQGLGSTQKTGMFRQLYCIISSQVHEAFFALARLDIPALLRAVTDSFSAIGWAVQQQPVWSAVFFVLLLVVLSIAGGAICRLAALQFAEGERPGLMDSVRFSCRRFWHLFLSPIAPLALVAVIGLFVLVAGLVGNIKYVGELLVGLGMPLILLFGAFMALLVIGTVAGFGLFFPAVAYEDTDCFIAVNNGFRYVFVRPWLFGFYYLLAGVYGTITYYFVRIVAFGMLWTSYKFLQLGIWGHNVKLMDLWPEPTFTSLLGDFWPEGQSLPVTMTIGRFLVYLCCLAVLCLLVAYCLSFYFTVNTVIYALLRKAVDGTAIEKVEHEKASQIQTPPQPQQAPVTSTEGTSTGQTQTT
;
A
#
# COMPACT_ATOMS: atom_id res chain seq x y z
N MET A 1 10.78 -25.99 34.69
CA MET A 1 11.40 -25.02 33.76
C MET A 1 11.49 -25.53 32.30
N THR A 2 11.06 -26.76 32.00
CA THR A 2 11.21 -27.42 30.69
C THR A 2 10.04 -27.21 29.71
N ASP A 3 8.81 -27.00 30.20
CA ASP A 3 7.65 -26.81 29.31
C ASP A 3 7.64 -25.44 28.61
N GLY A 4 8.03 -24.37 29.30
CA GLY A 4 8.09 -23.03 28.70
C GLY A 4 9.12 -22.91 27.57
N ALA A 5 10.20 -23.71 27.61
CA ALA A 5 11.22 -23.75 26.56
C ALA A 5 10.74 -24.55 25.35
N LYS A 6 10.09 -25.71 25.55
CA LYS A 6 9.47 -26.49 24.47
C LYS A 6 8.33 -25.76 23.77
N ILE A 7 7.49 -25.05 24.52
CA ILE A 7 6.41 -24.25 23.93
C ILE A 7 7.00 -23.12 23.09
N LYS A 8 8.04 -22.42 23.57
CA LYS A 8 8.74 -21.41 22.76
C LYS A 8 9.35 -21.99 21.49
N ASP A 9 9.97 -23.16 21.58
CA ASP A 9 10.59 -23.84 20.44
C ASP A 9 9.55 -24.27 19.38
N VAL A 10 8.39 -24.80 19.81
CA VAL A 10 7.25 -25.11 18.92
C VAL A 10 6.65 -23.83 18.33
N PHE A 11 6.51 -22.76 19.12
CA PHE A 11 6.03 -21.45 18.64
C PHE A 11 7.02 -20.74 17.71
N ASP A 12 8.33 -20.99 17.85
CA ASP A 12 9.37 -20.46 16.96
C ASP A 12 9.45 -21.23 15.64
N GLN A 13 9.04 -22.51 15.64
CA GLN A 13 8.82 -23.31 14.42
C GLN A 13 7.55 -22.86 13.67
N LEU A 14 6.51 -22.43 14.39
CA LEU A 14 5.32 -21.83 13.80
C LEU A 14 5.66 -20.42 13.30
N LEU A 15 5.53 -20.19 11.98
CA LEU A 15 5.92 -18.92 11.38
C LEU A 15 4.91 -17.78 11.62
N PHE A 16 3.64 -18.11 11.88
CA PHE A 16 2.54 -17.16 11.98
C PHE A 16 2.59 -16.17 13.17
N PRO A 17 3.15 -16.49 14.37
CA PRO A 17 3.19 -15.55 15.49
C PRO A 17 4.00 -14.29 15.17
N ARG A 18 4.87 -14.35 14.17
CA ARG A 18 5.64 -13.20 13.68
C ARG A 18 4.74 -12.11 13.09
N ILE A 19 3.53 -12.42 12.64
CA ILE A 19 2.55 -11.43 12.18
C ILE A 19 2.14 -10.49 13.32
N PHE A 20 2.05 -10.95 14.56
CA PHE A 20 1.72 -10.07 15.69
C PHE A 20 2.79 -9.02 16.00
N LYS A 21 4.04 -9.22 15.55
CA LYS A 21 5.10 -8.20 15.68
C LYS A 21 4.84 -6.99 14.79
N THR A 22 4.03 -7.13 13.73
CA THR A 22 3.79 -6.08 12.72
C THR A 22 3.16 -4.82 13.30
N PHE A 23 2.35 -4.92 14.36
CA PHE A 23 1.74 -3.76 15.01
C PHE A 23 2.79 -2.80 15.59
N ARG A 24 3.64 -3.31 16.48
CA ARG A 24 4.74 -2.55 17.08
C ARG A 24 5.68 -2.01 16.01
N MET A 25 5.89 -2.81 14.97
CA MET A 25 6.73 -2.46 13.84
C MET A 25 6.11 -1.31 13.03
N ALA A 26 4.80 -1.32 12.78
CA ALA A 26 4.09 -0.31 11.99
C ALA A 26 4.01 1.07 12.67
N ILE A 27 3.93 1.10 14.01
CA ILE A 27 3.90 2.34 14.80
C ILE A 27 5.28 3.03 14.87
N HIS A 28 6.34 2.39 14.39
CA HIS A 28 7.67 2.96 14.46
C HIS A 28 7.74 4.35 13.80
N PRO A 29 8.29 5.39 14.48
CA PRO A 29 8.20 6.78 14.04
C PRO A 29 8.63 7.01 12.59
N ARG A 30 9.72 6.35 12.15
CA ARG A 30 10.24 6.49 10.78
C ARG A 30 9.24 6.08 9.69
N LYS A 31 8.43 5.04 9.95
CA LYS A 31 7.40 4.60 8.98
C LYS A 31 6.16 5.46 9.07
N MET A 32 5.76 5.83 10.29
CA MET A 32 4.67 6.78 10.51
C MET A 32 4.92 8.12 9.83
N THR A 33 6.14 8.66 9.87
CA THR A 33 6.48 9.92 9.20
C THR A 33 6.37 9.82 7.67
N ILE A 34 6.84 8.72 7.06
CA ILE A 34 6.73 8.51 5.62
C ILE A 34 5.26 8.33 5.22
N ALA A 35 4.52 7.50 5.97
CA ALA A 35 3.11 7.27 5.72
C ALA A 35 2.27 8.54 5.90
N PHE A 36 2.56 9.35 6.92
CA PHE A 36 1.89 10.63 7.15
C PHE A 36 2.16 11.62 6.03
N ALA A 37 3.42 11.76 5.60
CA ALA A 37 3.77 12.59 4.46
C ALA A 37 3.04 12.14 3.17
N ALA A 38 2.93 10.83 2.95
CA ALA A 38 2.20 10.27 1.82
C ALA A 38 0.69 10.58 1.88
N VAL A 39 0.06 10.41 3.05
CA VAL A 39 -1.36 10.72 3.26
C VAL A 39 -1.62 12.21 3.06
N VAL A 40 -0.78 13.09 3.60
CA VAL A 40 -0.88 14.54 3.40
C VAL A 40 -0.74 14.88 1.92
N ALA A 41 0.23 14.29 1.21
CA ALA A 41 0.38 14.51 -0.23
C ALA A 41 -0.87 14.08 -1.02
N ILE A 42 -1.43 12.90 -0.73
CA ILE A 42 -2.66 12.42 -1.37
C ILE A 42 -3.85 13.34 -1.07
N ALA A 43 -3.99 13.78 0.19
CA ALA A 43 -5.06 14.69 0.60
C ALA A 43 -4.93 16.07 -0.07
N LEU A 44 -3.71 16.60 -0.20
CA LEU A 44 -3.46 17.87 -0.89
C LEU A 44 -3.77 17.78 -2.39
N VAL A 45 -3.39 16.68 -3.05
CA VAL A 45 -3.72 16.42 -4.45
C VAL A 45 -5.24 16.35 -4.63
N GLY A 46 -5.93 15.61 -3.77
CA GLY A 46 -7.39 15.51 -3.79
C GLY A 46 -8.09 16.85 -3.56
N TRP A 47 -7.62 17.62 -2.59
CA TRP A 47 -8.14 18.96 -2.31
C TRP A 47 -7.92 19.92 -3.48
N LEU A 48 -6.74 19.89 -4.11
CA LEU A 48 -6.44 20.70 -5.30
C LEU A 48 -7.35 20.34 -6.47
N MET A 49 -7.69 19.05 -6.63
CA MET A 49 -8.65 18.62 -7.64
C MET A 49 -10.06 19.12 -7.35
N ASP A 50 -10.51 19.08 -6.09
CA ASP A 50 -11.82 19.60 -5.70
C ASP A 50 -11.93 21.12 -5.93
N LEU A 51 -10.83 21.88 -5.83
CA LEU A 51 -10.78 23.31 -6.15
C LEU A 51 -11.00 23.62 -7.63
N SER A 52 -10.72 22.67 -8.54
CA SER A 52 -10.88 22.88 -9.99
C SER A 52 -12.35 23.02 -10.43
N GLY A 53 -13.31 22.94 -9.49
CA GLY A 53 -14.73 23.22 -9.74
C GLY A 53 -15.47 22.06 -10.41
N ILE A 54 -14.88 20.86 -10.44
CA ILE A 54 -15.46 19.68 -11.07
C ILE A 54 -16.43 19.05 -10.10
N GLN A 55 -17.70 19.24 -10.43
CA GLN A 55 -18.84 18.84 -9.65
C GLN A 55 -19.45 17.62 -10.33
N ILE A 56 -19.58 16.51 -9.61
CA ILE A 56 -20.18 15.28 -10.14
C ILE A 56 -21.52 15.02 -9.48
N VAL A 57 -22.40 14.34 -10.22
CA VAL A 57 -23.68 13.82 -9.70
C VAL A 57 -23.35 12.82 -8.58
N ASP A 58 -24.19 12.70 -7.56
CA ASP A 58 -23.93 11.78 -6.46
C ASP A 58 -23.94 10.31 -6.90
N TRP A 59 -23.10 9.50 -6.22
CA TRP A 59 -23.12 8.05 -6.36
C TRP A 59 -24.54 7.52 -6.03
N PRO A 60 -25.18 6.72 -6.91
CA PRO A 60 -26.60 6.33 -6.78
C PRO A 60 -26.97 5.55 -5.51
N GLN A 61 -25.99 5.10 -4.72
CA GLN A 61 -26.21 4.43 -3.42
C GLN A 61 -25.71 5.26 -2.22
N GLY A 62 -25.29 6.51 -2.43
CA GLY A 62 -24.86 7.44 -1.36
C GLY A 62 -26.03 8.15 -0.67
N LEU A 63 -25.77 8.68 0.54
CA LEU A 63 -26.73 9.52 1.29
C LEU A 63 -27.33 10.57 0.35
N GLY A 64 -28.66 10.61 0.24
CA GLY A 64 -29.42 11.40 -0.73
C GLY A 64 -29.33 12.93 -0.59
N SER A 65 -28.14 13.50 -0.49
CA SER A 65 -27.92 14.92 -0.71
C SER A 65 -27.85 15.14 -2.22
N THR A 66 -28.74 15.96 -2.79
CA THR A 66 -28.74 16.38 -4.20
C THR A 66 -27.65 17.41 -4.49
N GLN A 67 -26.47 17.23 -3.91
CA GLN A 67 -25.50 18.29 -3.73
C GLN A 67 -24.22 18.02 -4.50
N LYS A 68 -23.93 18.95 -5.41
CA LYS A 68 -22.70 18.98 -6.17
C LYS A 68 -21.48 19.08 -5.22
N THR A 69 -20.84 17.95 -4.98
CA THR A 69 -19.63 17.85 -4.17
C THR A 69 -18.43 17.55 -5.07
N GLY A 70 -17.24 17.91 -4.60
CA GLY A 70 -16.00 17.60 -5.30
C GLY A 70 -15.79 16.09 -5.41
N MET A 71 -15.24 15.65 -6.54
CA MET A 71 -15.01 14.23 -6.83
C MET A 71 -14.18 13.52 -5.77
N PHE A 72 -13.14 14.17 -5.25
CA PHE A 72 -12.27 13.57 -4.24
C PHE A 72 -13.00 13.45 -2.90
N ARG A 73 -13.71 14.50 -2.46
CA ARG A 73 -14.52 14.45 -1.23
C ARG A 73 -15.55 13.32 -1.27
N GLN A 74 -16.25 13.12 -2.40
CA GLN A 74 -17.19 12.01 -2.54
C GLN A 74 -16.49 10.65 -2.46
N LEU A 75 -15.41 10.46 -3.21
CA LEU A 75 -14.66 9.20 -3.22
C LEU A 75 -14.08 8.88 -1.84
N TYR A 76 -13.55 9.90 -1.14
CA TYR A 76 -13.08 9.77 0.23
C TYR A 76 -14.19 9.35 1.19
N CYS A 77 -15.37 9.98 1.12
CA CYS A 77 -16.50 9.63 1.98
C CYS A 77 -16.96 8.18 1.76
N ILE A 78 -17.09 7.76 0.50
CA ILE A 78 -17.51 6.39 0.15
C ILE A 78 -16.43 5.38 0.57
N ILE A 79 -15.16 5.61 0.22
CA ILE A 79 -14.09 4.68 0.59
C ILE A 79 -13.96 4.61 2.12
N SER A 80 -14.03 5.74 2.82
CA SER A 80 -13.99 5.75 4.28
C SER A 80 -15.13 4.93 4.88
N SER A 81 -16.37 5.11 4.43
CA SER A 81 -17.50 4.32 4.96
C SER A 81 -17.34 2.83 4.68
N GLN A 82 -16.94 2.46 3.46
CA GLN A 82 -16.75 1.06 3.09
C GLN A 82 -15.60 0.38 3.83
N VAL A 83 -14.54 1.13 4.15
CA VAL A 83 -13.44 0.63 4.99
C VAL A 83 -13.94 0.30 6.41
N HIS A 84 -14.82 1.13 6.99
CA HIS A 84 -15.39 0.83 8.31
C HIS A 84 -16.29 -0.41 8.27
N GLU A 85 -17.14 -0.52 7.25
CA GLU A 85 -17.99 -1.69 7.04
C GLU A 85 -17.16 -2.96 6.83
N ALA A 86 -16.08 -2.89 6.06
CA ALA A 86 -15.17 -4.01 5.85
C ALA A 86 -14.52 -4.47 7.17
N PHE A 87 -14.03 -3.54 8.00
CA PHE A 87 -13.47 -3.87 9.31
C PHE A 87 -14.52 -4.47 10.25
N PHE A 88 -15.74 -3.92 10.25
CA PHE A 88 -16.83 -4.42 11.07
C PHE A 88 -17.29 -5.82 10.65
N ALA A 89 -17.43 -6.05 9.35
CA ALA A 89 -17.73 -7.35 8.77
C ALA A 89 -16.65 -8.37 9.12
N LEU A 90 -15.36 -7.99 9.01
CA LEU A 90 -14.25 -8.88 9.33
C LEU A 90 -14.18 -9.21 10.83
N ALA A 91 -14.50 -8.26 11.72
CA ALA A 91 -14.61 -8.51 13.16
C ALA A 91 -15.71 -9.51 13.51
N ARG A 92 -16.79 -9.55 12.71
CA ARG A 92 -17.90 -10.49 12.84
C ARG A 92 -17.74 -11.77 12.02
N LEU A 93 -16.67 -11.86 11.22
CA LEU A 93 -16.49 -12.91 10.21
C LEU A 93 -17.68 -13.03 9.24
N ASP A 94 -18.35 -11.92 8.96
CA ASP A 94 -19.46 -11.81 8.01
C ASP A 94 -18.92 -11.65 6.58
N ILE A 95 -18.68 -12.79 5.92
CA ILE A 95 -18.11 -12.83 4.57
C ILE A 95 -18.99 -12.12 3.53
N PRO A 96 -20.33 -12.29 3.51
CA PRO A 96 -21.19 -11.54 2.58
C PRO A 96 -21.13 -10.02 2.77
N ALA A 97 -21.09 -9.52 4.00
CA ALA A 97 -20.92 -8.09 4.25
C ALA A 97 -19.55 -7.58 3.80
N LEU A 98 -18.48 -8.35 4.05
CA LEU A 98 -17.14 -8.03 3.59
C LEU A 98 -17.07 -7.96 2.06
N LEU A 99 -17.64 -8.94 1.36
CA LEU A 99 -17.68 -8.97 -0.09
C LEU A 99 -18.43 -7.76 -0.65
N ARG A 100 -19.57 -7.37 -0.04
CA ARG A 100 -20.32 -6.17 -0.45
C ARG A 100 -19.51 -4.90 -0.29
N ALA A 101 -18.89 -4.69 0.88
CA ALA A 101 -18.05 -3.51 1.12
C ALA A 101 -16.89 -3.41 0.10
N VAL A 102 -16.30 -4.55 -0.24
CA VAL A 102 -15.25 -4.65 -1.27
C VAL A 102 -15.80 -4.36 -2.66
N THR A 103 -16.91 -4.99 -3.07
CA THR A 103 -17.50 -4.75 -4.40
C THR A 103 -17.96 -3.31 -4.57
N ASP A 104 -18.58 -2.72 -3.55
CA ASP A 104 -19.04 -1.33 -3.58
C ASP A 104 -17.87 -0.35 -3.68
N SER A 105 -16.73 -0.67 -3.05
CA SER A 105 -15.50 0.10 -3.20
C SER A 105 -14.98 0.09 -4.64
N PHE A 106 -14.98 -1.07 -5.30
CA PHE A 106 -14.59 -1.18 -6.72
C PHE A 106 -15.59 -0.49 -7.65
N SER A 107 -16.88 -0.60 -7.37
CA SER A 107 -17.94 0.07 -8.12
C SER A 107 -17.83 1.59 -8.02
N ALA A 108 -17.52 2.13 -6.83
CA ALA A 108 -17.29 3.56 -6.62
C ALA A 108 -16.09 4.07 -7.43
N ILE A 109 -14.99 3.30 -7.48
CA ILE A 109 -13.82 3.61 -8.32
C ILE A 109 -14.20 3.61 -9.80
N GLY A 110 -14.88 2.55 -10.27
CA GLY A 110 -15.28 2.43 -11.67
C GLY A 110 -16.21 3.56 -12.11
N TRP A 111 -17.11 3.98 -11.23
CA TRP A 111 -17.98 5.11 -11.46
C TRP A 111 -17.24 6.45 -11.52
N ALA A 112 -16.29 6.68 -10.61
CA ALA A 112 -15.48 7.89 -10.62
C ALA A 112 -14.74 8.03 -11.97
N VAL A 113 -14.19 6.91 -12.48
CA VAL A 113 -13.53 6.84 -13.79
C VAL A 113 -14.50 7.10 -14.95
N GLN A 114 -15.73 6.60 -14.89
CA GLN A 114 -16.73 6.81 -15.95
C GLN A 114 -17.23 8.26 -16.01
N GLN A 115 -17.39 8.92 -14.86
CA GLN A 115 -17.86 10.30 -14.80
C GLN A 115 -16.80 11.30 -15.28
N GLN A 116 -15.55 11.13 -14.82
CA GLN A 116 -14.46 12.07 -15.10
C GLN A 116 -13.15 11.31 -15.37
N PRO A 117 -12.97 10.72 -16.57
CA PRO A 117 -11.86 9.79 -16.84
C PRO A 117 -10.49 10.46 -16.77
N VAL A 118 -10.35 11.69 -17.29
CA VAL A 118 -9.07 12.42 -17.30
C VAL A 118 -8.60 12.72 -15.88
N TRP A 119 -9.49 13.27 -15.04
CA TRP A 119 -9.17 13.64 -13.67
C TRP A 119 -8.97 12.41 -12.78
N SER A 120 -9.77 11.37 -12.96
CA SER A 120 -9.55 10.07 -12.33
C SER A 120 -8.17 9.51 -12.68
N ALA A 121 -7.80 9.53 -13.96
CA ALA A 121 -6.50 9.03 -14.40
C ALA A 121 -5.35 9.82 -13.75
N VAL A 122 -5.42 11.16 -13.74
CA VAL A 122 -4.42 12.00 -13.06
C VAL A 122 -4.33 11.67 -11.57
N PHE A 123 -5.47 11.54 -10.88
CA PHE A 123 -5.50 11.18 -9.46
C PHE A 123 -4.89 9.80 -9.19
N PHE A 124 -5.30 8.77 -9.91
CA PHE A 124 -4.81 7.40 -9.69
C PHE A 124 -3.33 7.27 -10.05
N VAL A 125 -2.84 7.97 -11.07
CA VAL A 125 -1.41 8.02 -11.37
C VAL A 125 -0.65 8.67 -10.22
N LEU A 126 -1.08 9.85 -9.75
CA LEU A 126 -0.42 10.53 -8.62
C LEU A 126 -0.47 9.71 -7.34
N LEU A 127 -1.61 9.07 -7.05
CA LEU A 127 -1.78 8.15 -5.94
C LEU A 127 -0.81 6.98 -6.04
N LEU A 128 -0.67 6.37 -7.22
CA LEU A 128 0.27 5.27 -7.44
C LEU A 128 1.74 5.73 -7.33
N VAL A 129 2.08 6.93 -7.80
CA VAL A 129 3.42 7.52 -7.63
C VAL A 129 3.75 7.67 -6.15
N VAL A 130 2.86 8.29 -5.37
CA VAL A 130 3.05 8.50 -3.93
C VAL A 130 3.13 7.17 -3.19
N LEU A 131 2.22 6.22 -3.49
CA LEU A 131 2.25 4.88 -2.91
C LEU A 131 3.50 4.09 -3.31
N SER A 132 4.05 4.30 -4.50
CA SER A 132 5.27 3.61 -4.93
C SER A 132 6.48 4.07 -4.12
N ILE A 133 6.63 5.38 -3.90
CA ILE A 133 7.72 5.95 -3.11
C ILE A 133 7.55 5.63 -1.62
N ALA A 134 6.36 5.85 -1.07
CA ALA A 134 6.10 5.62 0.34
C ALA A 134 6.09 4.12 0.68
N GLY A 135 5.40 3.32 -0.13
CA GLY A 135 5.29 1.88 0.03
C GLY A 135 6.63 1.18 -0.12
N GLY A 136 7.44 1.52 -1.13
CA GLY A 136 8.78 0.98 -1.29
C GLY A 136 9.70 1.30 -0.09
N ALA A 137 9.68 2.55 0.39
CA ALA A 137 10.46 2.94 1.56
C ALA A 137 10.00 2.23 2.85
N ILE A 138 8.69 2.11 3.08
CA ILE A 138 8.13 1.40 4.24
C ILE A 138 8.44 -0.10 4.16
N CYS A 139 8.32 -0.73 2.99
CA CYS A 139 8.67 -2.13 2.77
C CYS A 139 10.17 -2.36 3.02
N ARG A 140 11.07 -1.47 2.59
CA ARG A 140 12.51 -1.58 2.85
C ARG A 140 12.83 -1.43 4.34
N LEU A 141 12.24 -0.43 5.01
CA LEU A 141 12.34 -0.27 6.47
C LEU A 141 11.84 -1.51 7.21
N ALA A 142 10.73 -2.07 6.74
CA ALA A 142 10.14 -3.26 7.34
C ALA A 142 11.00 -4.50 7.10
N ALA A 143 11.53 -4.71 5.89
CA ALA A 143 12.39 -5.83 5.56
C ALA A 143 13.64 -5.84 6.46
N LEU A 144 14.36 -4.72 6.52
CA LEU A 144 15.59 -4.59 7.32
C LEU A 144 15.32 -4.71 8.83
N GLN A 145 14.25 -4.09 9.34
CA GLN A 145 13.88 -4.21 10.74
C GLN A 145 13.46 -5.65 11.13
N PHE A 146 12.86 -6.40 10.20
CA PHE A 146 12.42 -7.77 10.44
C PHE A 146 13.55 -8.79 10.28
N ALA A 147 14.46 -8.55 9.34
CA ALA A 147 15.53 -9.46 8.97
C ALA A 147 16.81 -9.29 9.78
N GLU A 148 17.30 -8.05 9.94
CA GLU A 148 18.62 -7.77 10.49
C GLU A 148 18.56 -7.22 11.93
N GLY A 149 17.35 -6.85 12.40
CA GLY A 149 17.18 -6.16 13.68
C GLY A 149 17.81 -4.76 13.71
N GLU A 150 18.40 -4.32 12.60
CA GLU A 150 19.01 -3.01 12.43
C GLU A 150 17.94 -1.92 12.25
N ARG A 151 18.34 -0.68 12.57
CA ARG A 151 17.51 0.51 12.40
C ARG A 151 18.02 1.30 11.19
N PRO A 152 17.69 0.90 9.95
CA PRO A 152 18.17 1.59 8.76
C PRO A 152 17.69 3.04 8.71
N GLY A 153 18.52 3.92 8.18
CA GLY A 153 18.23 5.34 8.06
C GLY A 153 16.93 5.58 7.29
N LEU A 154 16.14 6.57 7.75
CA LEU A 154 14.93 7.01 7.05
C LEU A 154 15.30 7.47 5.62
N MET A 155 16.37 8.25 5.51
CA MET A 155 16.85 8.79 4.24
C MET A 155 17.31 7.69 3.28
N ASP A 156 18.01 6.67 3.78
CA ASP A 156 18.50 5.56 2.96
C ASP A 156 17.34 4.77 2.35
N SER A 157 16.28 4.58 3.12
CA SER A 157 15.08 3.84 2.68
C SER A 157 14.26 4.62 1.65
N VAL A 158 14.14 5.95 1.82
CA VAL A 158 13.50 6.83 0.81
C VAL A 158 14.35 6.90 -0.45
N ARG A 159 15.67 7.03 -0.31
CA ARG A 159 16.63 7.05 -1.43
C ARG A 159 16.55 5.76 -2.25
N PHE A 160 16.51 4.61 -1.58
CA PHE A 160 16.26 3.31 -2.22
C PHE A 160 14.98 3.35 -3.04
N SER A 161 13.87 3.81 -2.45
CA SER A 161 12.58 3.85 -3.14
C SER A 161 12.57 4.81 -4.33
N CYS A 162 13.25 5.95 -4.25
CA CYS A 162 13.39 6.88 -5.37
C CYS A 162 14.27 6.32 -6.49
N ARG A 163 15.37 5.64 -6.15
CA ARG A 163 16.26 4.99 -7.13
C ARG A 163 15.55 3.85 -7.87
N ARG A 164 14.75 3.07 -7.13
CA ARG A 164 14.00 1.92 -7.66
C ARG A 164 12.57 2.27 -8.11
N PHE A 165 12.26 3.56 -8.20
CA PHE A 165 10.89 4.07 -8.43
C PHE A 165 10.21 3.41 -9.63
N TRP A 166 10.91 3.27 -10.76
CA TRP A 166 10.32 2.68 -11.95
C TRP A 166 9.92 1.22 -11.75
N HIS A 167 10.70 0.42 -11.02
CA HIS A 167 10.33 -0.96 -10.76
C HIS A 167 9.14 -1.05 -9.81
N LEU A 168 9.06 -0.18 -8.80
CA LEU A 168 7.94 -0.12 -7.86
C LEU A 168 6.64 0.34 -8.55
N PHE A 169 6.74 1.33 -9.44
CA PHE A 169 5.62 1.86 -10.21
C PHE A 169 5.16 0.90 -11.31
N LEU A 170 6.08 0.24 -12.03
CA LEU A 170 5.72 -0.72 -13.07
C LEU A 170 5.21 -2.05 -12.51
N SER A 171 5.57 -2.45 -11.29
CA SER A 171 5.19 -3.78 -10.76
C SER A 171 3.68 -4.02 -10.76
N PRO A 172 2.84 -3.07 -10.28
CA PRO A 172 1.38 -3.22 -10.40
C PRO A 172 0.84 -3.06 -11.82
N ILE A 173 1.50 -2.27 -12.66
CA ILE A 173 1.04 -1.94 -14.02
C ILE A 173 1.36 -3.07 -14.99
N ALA A 174 2.48 -3.77 -14.83
CA ALA A 174 2.96 -4.80 -15.75
C ALA A 174 1.94 -5.91 -16.02
N PRO A 175 1.29 -6.54 -15.02
CA PRO A 175 0.29 -7.55 -15.31
C PRO A 175 -0.98 -6.96 -15.95
N LEU A 176 -1.37 -5.73 -15.61
CA LEU A 176 -2.49 -5.04 -16.26
C LEU A 176 -2.18 -4.69 -17.72
N ALA A 177 -0.94 -4.31 -18.02
CA ALA A 177 -0.47 -4.09 -19.39
C ALA A 177 -0.48 -5.39 -20.20
N LEU A 178 -0.07 -6.51 -19.59
CA LEU A 178 -0.15 -7.83 -20.24
C LEU A 178 -1.60 -8.23 -20.53
N VAL A 179 -2.52 -7.99 -19.59
CA VAL A 179 -3.97 -8.15 -19.80
C VAL A 179 -4.46 -7.25 -20.93
N ALA A 180 -4.06 -5.97 -20.98
CA ALA A 180 -4.45 -5.08 -22.07
C ALA A 180 -3.95 -5.56 -23.45
N VAL A 181 -2.71 -6.06 -23.53
CA VAL A 181 -2.12 -6.61 -24.77
C VAL A 181 -2.86 -7.87 -25.22
N ILE A 182 -3.10 -8.83 -24.33
CA ILE A 182 -3.88 -10.05 -24.66
C ILE A 182 -5.32 -9.68 -25.05
N GLY A 183 -5.93 -8.75 -24.31
CA GLY A 183 -7.26 -8.22 -24.58
C GLY A 183 -7.36 -7.54 -25.95
N LEU A 184 -6.29 -6.88 -26.42
CA LEU A 184 -6.24 -6.30 -27.76
C LEU A 184 -6.36 -7.38 -28.85
N PHE A 185 -5.72 -8.54 -28.70
CA PHE A 185 -5.89 -9.65 -29.65
C PHE A 185 -7.32 -10.18 -29.66
N VAL A 186 -7.94 -10.32 -28.49
CA VAL A 186 -9.35 -10.73 -28.38
C VAL A 186 -10.28 -9.68 -28.99
N LEU A 187 -10.00 -8.39 -28.81
CA LEU A 187 -10.74 -7.29 -29.42
C LEU A 187 -10.64 -7.34 -30.95
N VAL A 188 -9.45 -7.56 -31.50
CA VAL A 188 -9.25 -7.72 -32.95
C VAL A 188 -10.02 -8.93 -33.48
N ALA A 189 -10.02 -10.06 -32.77
CA ALA A 189 -10.84 -11.21 -33.13
C ALA A 189 -12.36 -10.87 -33.11
N GLY A 190 -12.80 -10.07 -32.15
CA GLY A 190 -14.17 -9.55 -32.10
C GLY A 190 -14.51 -8.65 -33.29
N LEU A 191 -13.59 -7.79 -33.72
CA LEU A 191 -13.77 -6.93 -34.90
C LEU A 191 -13.92 -7.75 -36.19
N VAL A 192 -13.18 -8.86 -36.34
CA VAL A 192 -13.33 -9.80 -37.48
C VAL A 192 -14.74 -10.39 -37.54
N GLY A 193 -15.40 -10.54 -36.37
CA GLY A 193 -16.78 -11.00 -36.27
C GLY A 193 -17.80 -10.11 -36.98
N ASN A 194 -17.48 -8.84 -37.25
CA ASN A 194 -18.39 -7.91 -37.91
C ASN A 194 -18.49 -8.12 -39.44
N ILE A 195 -17.70 -9.03 -40.01
CA ILE A 195 -17.75 -9.36 -41.44
C ILE A 195 -18.98 -10.24 -41.71
N LYS A 196 -19.88 -9.77 -42.58
CA LYS A 196 -21.10 -10.49 -42.96
C LYS A 196 -20.80 -11.92 -43.46
N TYR A 197 -21.54 -12.91 -42.97
CA TYR A 197 -21.46 -14.36 -43.26
C TYR A 197 -20.16 -15.08 -42.85
N VAL A 198 -18.98 -14.49 -43.10
CA VAL A 198 -17.67 -15.14 -42.82
C VAL A 198 -17.19 -14.88 -41.39
N GLY A 199 -17.51 -13.70 -40.83
CA GLY A 199 -17.06 -13.29 -39.50
C GLY A 199 -17.59 -14.19 -38.38
N GLU A 200 -18.87 -14.58 -38.45
CA GLU A 200 -19.51 -15.48 -37.48
C GLU A 200 -18.80 -16.84 -37.43
N LEU A 201 -18.47 -17.41 -38.58
CA LEU A 201 -17.78 -18.70 -38.68
C LEU A 201 -16.33 -18.60 -38.18
N LEU A 202 -15.61 -17.53 -38.52
CA LEU A 202 -14.24 -17.29 -38.05
C LEU A 202 -14.17 -17.10 -36.54
N VAL A 203 -15.10 -16.34 -35.95
CA VAL A 203 -15.18 -16.19 -34.49
C VAL A 203 -15.55 -17.51 -33.85
N GLY A 204 -16.53 -18.24 -34.39
CA GLY A 204 -16.93 -19.56 -33.90
C GLY A 204 -15.76 -20.57 -33.92
N LEU A 205 -14.99 -20.60 -35.01
CA LEU A 205 -13.80 -21.44 -35.13
C LEU A 205 -12.68 -20.98 -34.20
N GLY A 206 -12.54 -19.67 -33.98
CA GLY A 206 -11.56 -19.07 -33.08
C GLY A 206 -11.96 -19.14 -31.59
N MET A 207 -13.18 -19.54 -31.24
CA MET A 207 -13.68 -19.55 -29.87
C MET A 207 -12.78 -20.32 -28.88
N PRO A 208 -12.25 -21.52 -29.19
CA PRO A 208 -11.33 -22.21 -28.29
C PRO A 208 -10.09 -21.36 -27.95
N LEU A 209 -9.56 -20.61 -28.93
CA LEU A 209 -8.41 -19.74 -28.74
C LEU A 209 -8.79 -18.46 -27.95
N ILE A 210 -9.97 -17.89 -28.22
CA ILE A 210 -10.50 -16.74 -27.47
C ILE A 210 -10.73 -17.12 -26.00
N LEU A 211 -11.33 -18.28 -25.71
CA LEU A 211 -11.53 -18.78 -24.37
C LEU A 211 -10.20 -19.07 -23.66
N LEU A 212 -9.19 -19.57 -24.39
CA LEU A 212 -7.85 -19.75 -23.85
C LEU A 212 -7.24 -18.41 -23.42
N PHE A 213 -7.29 -17.38 -24.28
CA PHE A 213 -6.86 -16.04 -23.91
C PHE A 213 -7.66 -15.45 -22.75
N GLY A 214 -8.97 -15.67 -22.72
CA GLY A 214 -9.84 -15.29 -21.61
C GLY A 214 -9.44 -15.95 -20.28
N ALA A 215 -9.10 -17.25 -20.31
CA ALA A 215 -8.62 -17.97 -19.14
C ALA A 215 -7.27 -17.43 -18.66
N PHE A 216 -6.32 -17.13 -19.56
CA PHE A 216 -5.06 -16.48 -19.21
C PHE A 216 -5.27 -15.11 -18.58
N MET A 217 -6.14 -14.28 -19.18
CA MET A 217 -6.52 -12.96 -18.64
C MET A 217 -7.12 -13.10 -17.24
N ALA A 218 -8.04 -14.04 -17.03
CA ALA A 218 -8.66 -14.29 -15.73
C ALA A 218 -7.62 -14.69 -14.68
N LEU A 219 -6.69 -15.59 -15.01
CA LEU A 219 -5.61 -15.99 -14.11
C LEU A 219 -4.67 -14.81 -13.77
N LEU A 220 -4.34 -13.97 -14.76
CA LEU A 220 -3.55 -12.76 -14.53
C LEU A 220 -4.25 -11.76 -13.63
N VAL A 221 -5.56 -11.52 -13.83
CA VAL A 221 -6.34 -10.62 -12.99
C VAL A 221 -6.44 -11.16 -11.56
N ILE A 222 -6.79 -12.44 -11.39
CA ILE A 222 -6.87 -13.09 -10.07
C ILE A 222 -5.50 -13.02 -9.37
N GLY A 223 -4.43 -13.40 -10.08
CA GLY A 223 -3.07 -13.35 -9.57
C GLY A 223 -2.64 -11.92 -9.20
N THR A 224 -3.05 -10.92 -9.97
CA THR A 224 -2.74 -9.50 -9.71
C THR A 224 -3.45 -9.02 -8.47
N VAL A 225 -4.76 -9.27 -8.34
CA VAL A 225 -5.53 -8.86 -7.17
C VAL A 225 -5.01 -9.53 -5.90
N ALA A 226 -4.75 -10.83 -5.94
CA ALA A 226 -4.22 -11.56 -4.79
C ALA A 226 -2.75 -11.20 -4.49
N GLY A 227 -1.92 -11.03 -5.53
CA GLY A 227 -0.49 -10.78 -5.41
C GLY A 227 -0.10 -9.31 -5.23
N PHE A 228 -1.03 -8.36 -5.41
CA PHE A 228 -0.75 -6.92 -5.39
C PHE A 228 0.00 -6.47 -4.13
N GLY A 229 -0.40 -7.00 -2.96
CA GLY A 229 0.26 -6.69 -1.69
C GLY A 229 1.71 -7.19 -1.61
N LEU A 230 2.08 -8.22 -2.38
CA LEU A 230 3.40 -8.85 -2.35
C LEU A 230 4.41 -8.22 -3.34
N PHE A 231 3.96 -7.45 -4.32
CA PHE A 231 4.85 -6.87 -5.34
C PHE A 231 5.84 -5.86 -4.73
N PHE A 232 5.37 -4.96 -3.86
CA PHE A 232 6.23 -3.98 -3.19
C PHE A 232 7.27 -4.65 -2.26
N PRO A 233 6.88 -5.60 -1.38
CA PRO A 233 7.84 -6.41 -0.62
C PRO A 233 8.86 -7.17 -1.47
N ALA A 234 8.45 -7.72 -2.62
CA ALA A 234 9.36 -8.48 -3.48
C ALA A 234 10.51 -7.60 -3.99
N VAL A 235 10.20 -6.40 -4.48
CA VAL A 235 11.21 -5.43 -4.89
C VAL A 235 12.08 -5.00 -3.69
N ALA A 236 11.49 -4.84 -2.51
CA ALA A 236 12.23 -4.37 -1.33
C ALA A 236 13.18 -5.41 -0.69
N TYR A 237 12.82 -6.70 -0.73
CA TYR A 237 13.62 -7.79 -0.15
C TYR A 237 14.74 -8.27 -1.09
N GLU A 238 14.42 -8.38 -2.37
CA GLU A 238 15.28 -9.06 -3.33
C GLU A 238 15.97 -8.09 -4.29
N ASP A 239 15.63 -6.79 -4.25
CA ASP A 239 16.20 -5.78 -5.14
C ASP A 239 16.14 -6.22 -6.62
N THR A 240 15.02 -6.84 -7.00
CA THR A 240 14.78 -7.45 -8.32
C THR A 240 14.02 -6.52 -9.27
N ASP A 241 14.05 -6.85 -10.56
CA ASP A 241 13.24 -6.18 -11.57
C ASP A 241 11.73 -6.43 -11.38
N CYS A 242 10.92 -5.56 -11.99
CA CYS A 242 9.46 -5.59 -11.95
C CYS A 242 8.89 -6.98 -12.32
N PHE A 243 9.34 -7.58 -13.43
CA PHE A 243 8.84 -8.88 -13.87
C PHE A 243 9.15 -10.00 -12.88
N ILE A 244 10.33 -9.99 -12.26
CA ILE A 244 10.72 -10.96 -11.26
C ILE A 244 9.87 -10.78 -9.99
N ALA A 245 9.65 -9.52 -9.58
CA ALA A 245 8.80 -9.20 -8.43
C ALA A 245 7.35 -9.69 -8.63
N VAL A 246 6.77 -9.45 -9.81
CA VAL A 246 5.43 -9.93 -10.18
C VAL A 246 5.38 -11.45 -10.21
N ASN A 247 6.35 -12.10 -10.84
CA ASN A 247 6.44 -13.55 -10.90
C ASN A 247 6.53 -14.18 -9.50
N ASN A 248 7.33 -13.61 -8.60
CA ASN A 248 7.44 -14.08 -7.22
C ASN A 248 6.14 -13.88 -6.45
N GLY A 249 5.47 -12.74 -6.63
CA GLY A 249 4.13 -12.51 -6.08
C GLY A 249 3.12 -13.58 -6.53
N PHE A 250 3.05 -13.86 -7.83
CA PHE A 250 2.16 -14.90 -8.38
C PHE A 250 2.52 -16.29 -7.87
N ARG A 251 3.81 -16.65 -7.91
CA ARG A 251 4.30 -17.95 -7.47
C ARG A 251 3.91 -18.23 -6.01
N TYR A 252 4.09 -17.26 -5.11
CA TYR A 252 3.74 -17.48 -3.70
C TYR A 252 2.23 -17.62 -3.47
N VAL A 253 1.41 -16.89 -4.23
CA VAL A 253 -0.05 -17.03 -4.18
C VAL A 253 -0.50 -18.41 -4.69
N PHE A 254 -0.01 -18.84 -5.85
CA PHE A 254 -0.50 -20.06 -6.51
C PHE A 254 0.11 -21.36 -5.97
N VAL A 255 1.34 -21.35 -5.44
CA VAL A 255 2.00 -22.55 -4.93
C VAL A 255 1.44 -22.98 -3.56
N ARG A 256 1.10 -22.01 -2.69
CA ARG A 256 0.51 -22.29 -1.36
C ARG A 256 -0.68 -21.38 -1.04
N PRO A 257 -1.80 -21.48 -1.80
CA PRO A 257 -2.94 -20.57 -1.68
C PRO A 257 -3.60 -20.62 -0.30
N TRP A 258 -3.65 -21.79 0.33
CA TRP A 258 -4.21 -21.94 1.68
C TRP A 258 -3.38 -21.26 2.76
N LEU A 259 -2.04 -21.35 2.67
CA LEU A 259 -1.14 -20.70 3.61
C LEU A 259 -1.19 -19.18 3.44
N PHE A 260 -1.20 -18.72 2.18
CA PHE A 260 -1.40 -17.33 1.84
C PHE A 260 -2.72 -16.79 2.42
N GLY A 261 -3.83 -17.48 2.17
CA GLY A 261 -5.15 -17.11 2.69
C GLY A 261 -5.19 -17.08 4.21
N PHE A 262 -4.59 -18.07 4.89
CA PHE A 262 -4.49 -18.09 6.35
C PHE A 262 -3.72 -16.89 6.90
N TYR A 263 -2.57 -16.54 6.32
CA TYR A 263 -1.80 -15.36 6.74
C TYR A 263 -2.54 -14.05 6.50
N TYR A 264 -3.25 -13.89 5.38
CA TYR A 264 -4.07 -12.70 5.11
C TYR A 264 -5.28 -12.60 6.02
N LEU A 265 -5.96 -13.71 6.32
CA LEU A 265 -7.06 -13.73 7.28
C LEU A 265 -6.58 -13.33 8.67
N LEU A 266 -5.47 -13.93 9.13
CA LEU A 266 -4.88 -13.61 10.43
C LEU A 266 -4.43 -12.14 10.50
N ALA A 267 -3.77 -11.65 9.44
CA ALA A 267 -3.36 -10.26 9.32
C ALA A 267 -4.55 -9.29 9.28
N GLY A 268 -5.65 -9.66 8.61
CA GLY A 268 -6.86 -8.86 8.53
C GLY A 268 -7.58 -8.76 9.87
N VAL A 269 -7.78 -9.89 10.57
CA VAL A 269 -8.37 -9.91 11.92
C VAL A 269 -7.50 -9.12 12.89
N TYR A 270 -6.19 -9.36 12.89
CA TYR A 270 -5.28 -8.63 13.75
C TYR A 270 -5.26 -7.13 13.44
N GLY A 271 -5.20 -6.78 12.15
CA GLY A 271 -5.24 -5.40 11.66
C GLY A 271 -6.51 -4.66 12.08
N THR A 272 -7.65 -5.35 12.08
CA THR A 272 -8.94 -4.82 12.55
C THR A 272 -8.88 -4.50 14.04
N ILE A 273 -8.37 -5.42 14.86
CA ILE A 273 -8.23 -5.21 16.31
C ILE A 273 -7.31 -4.02 16.59
N THR A 274 -6.16 -3.97 15.92
CA THR A 274 -5.18 -2.90 16.13
C THR A 274 -5.66 -1.55 15.60
N TYR A 275 -6.42 -1.54 14.49
CA TYR A 275 -7.10 -0.36 13.99
C TYR A 275 -8.07 0.23 15.02
N TYR A 276 -8.95 -0.59 15.61
CA TYR A 276 -9.86 -0.13 16.65
C TYR A 276 -9.10 0.36 17.88
N PHE A 277 -8.01 -0.29 18.27
CA PHE A 277 -7.16 0.19 19.36
C PHE A 277 -6.59 1.59 19.09
N VAL A 278 -5.96 1.81 17.93
CA VAL A 278 -5.41 3.14 17.56
C VAL A 278 -6.53 4.18 17.44
N ARG A 279 -7.69 3.78 16.92
CA ARG A 279 -8.87 4.65 16.83
C ARG A 279 -9.41 5.03 18.21
N ILE A 280 -9.45 4.12 19.19
CA ILE A 280 -9.85 4.41 20.57
C ILE A 280 -8.88 5.42 21.19
N VAL A 281 -7.57 5.29 20.96
CA VAL A 281 -6.58 6.26 21.45
C VAL A 281 -6.79 7.64 20.81
N ALA A 282 -7.00 7.70 19.49
CA ALA A 282 -7.28 8.94 18.77
C ALA A 282 -8.59 9.59 19.25
N PHE A 283 -9.66 8.80 19.38
CA PHE A 283 -10.94 9.25 19.93
C PHE A 283 -10.78 9.73 21.37
N GLY A 284 -10.07 8.99 22.22
CA GLY A 284 -9.79 9.37 23.60
C GLY A 284 -9.09 10.72 23.69
N MET A 285 -8.06 10.95 22.87
CA MET A 285 -7.35 12.23 22.78
C MET A 285 -8.27 13.40 22.43
N LEU A 286 -9.14 13.23 21.42
CA LEU A 286 -10.10 14.26 20.99
C LEU A 286 -11.19 14.47 22.04
N TRP A 287 -11.79 13.38 22.54
CA TRP A 287 -12.87 13.38 23.51
C TRP A 287 -12.45 14.02 24.83
N THR A 288 -11.29 13.65 25.40
CA THR A 288 -10.82 14.27 26.64
C THR A 288 -10.61 15.76 26.44
N SER A 289 -9.93 16.15 25.36
CA SER A 289 -9.69 17.56 25.04
C SER A 289 -11.01 18.34 24.91
N TYR A 290 -11.99 17.78 24.20
CA TYR A 290 -13.33 18.37 24.04
C TYR A 290 -14.04 18.54 25.39
N LYS A 291 -14.08 17.50 26.24
CA LYS A 291 -14.75 17.56 27.55
C LYS A 291 -14.07 18.54 28.52
N PHE A 292 -12.74 18.66 28.50
CA PHE A 292 -12.06 19.68 29.29
C PHE A 292 -12.35 21.10 28.79
N LEU A 293 -12.42 21.32 27.47
CA LEU A 293 -12.87 22.60 26.91
C LEU A 293 -14.32 22.91 27.31
N GLN A 294 -15.20 21.90 27.33
CA GLN A 294 -16.59 22.02 27.74
C GLN A 294 -16.74 22.49 29.20
N LEU A 295 -15.82 22.10 30.08
CA LEU A 295 -15.81 22.57 31.47
C LEU A 295 -15.33 24.03 31.60
N GLY A 296 -14.45 24.49 30.71
CA GLY A 296 -13.86 25.84 30.76
C GLY A 296 -14.70 26.93 30.10
N ILE A 297 -15.57 26.58 29.14
CA ILE A 297 -16.36 27.56 28.38
C ILE A 297 -17.73 27.76 29.04
N TRP A 298 -17.92 28.92 29.68
CA TRP A 298 -19.22 29.33 30.19
C TRP A 298 -20.22 29.65 29.07
N GLY A 299 -21.52 29.56 29.38
CA GLY A 299 -22.60 29.92 28.45
C GLY A 299 -23.20 28.74 27.67
N HIS A 300 -23.49 27.62 28.36
CA HIS A 300 -24.14 26.43 27.80
C HIS A 300 -23.44 25.82 26.56
N ASN A 301 -22.14 26.05 26.38
CA ASN A 301 -21.30 25.46 25.32
C ASN A 301 -21.69 25.78 23.87
N VAL A 302 -22.58 26.74 23.62
CA VAL A 302 -22.97 27.15 22.25
C VAL A 302 -21.74 27.54 21.44
N LYS A 303 -20.84 28.34 22.04
CA LYS A 303 -19.57 28.77 21.43
C LYS A 303 -18.62 27.60 21.14
N LEU A 304 -18.64 26.55 21.95
CA LEU A 304 -17.80 25.36 21.73
C LEU A 304 -18.36 24.52 20.60
N MET A 305 -19.67 24.29 20.55
CA MET A 305 -20.32 23.56 19.46
C MET A 305 -20.11 24.24 18.10
N ASP A 306 -20.12 25.56 18.10
CA ASP A 306 -19.77 26.36 16.93
C ASP A 306 -18.26 26.43 16.64
N LEU A 307 -17.36 26.01 17.53
CA LEU A 307 -15.92 26.02 17.26
C LEU A 307 -15.40 24.64 16.88
N TRP A 308 -15.91 23.62 17.56
CA TRP A 308 -15.54 22.23 17.44
C TRP A 308 -16.80 21.37 17.57
N PRO A 309 -17.24 20.68 16.51
CA PRO A 309 -18.31 19.69 16.65
C PRO A 309 -17.89 18.56 17.60
N GLU A 310 -18.83 18.04 18.40
CA GLU A 310 -18.53 16.97 19.35
C GLU A 310 -17.96 15.74 18.61
N PRO A 311 -16.73 15.30 18.94
CA PRO A 311 -16.13 14.14 18.28
C PRO A 311 -16.93 12.88 18.67
N THR A 312 -17.25 12.05 17.68
CA THR A 312 -17.90 10.75 17.89
C THR A 312 -17.00 9.62 17.46
N PHE A 313 -17.23 8.41 17.99
CA PHE A 313 -16.39 7.26 17.63
C PHE A 313 -16.49 6.91 16.13
N THR A 314 -17.64 7.13 15.50
CA THR A 314 -17.87 6.87 14.07
C THR A 314 -17.38 8.02 13.20
N SER A 315 -17.53 9.27 13.64
CA SER A 315 -17.02 10.46 12.95
C SER A 315 -16.08 11.25 13.86
N LEU A 316 -14.78 10.98 13.73
CA LEU A 316 -13.74 11.67 14.51
C LEU A 316 -13.62 13.16 14.17
N LEU A 317 -13.86 13.51 12.89
CA LEU A 317 -13.75 14.88 12.40
C LEU A 317 -15.06 15.66 12.57
N GLY A 318 -16.23 14.99 12.55
CA GLY A 318 -17.52 15.70 12.58
C GLY A 318 -17.75 16.59 11.35
N ASP A 319 -18.80 17.41 11.41
CA ASP A 319 -19.11 18.38 10.35
C ASP A 319 -18.67 19.79 10.77
N PHE A 320 -17.47 20.20 10.32
CA PHE A 320 -16.90 21.52 10.63
C PHE A 320 -17.49 22.63 9.76
N TRP A 321 -18.01 22.33 8.58
CA TRP A 321 -18.47 23.33 7.61
C TRP A 321 -19.92 23.08 7.18
N PRO A 322 -20.88 23.15 8.13
CA PRO A 322 -22.28 23.04 7.80
C PRO A 322 -22.72 24.22 6.93
N GLU A 323 -23.53 23.93 5.91
CA GLU A 323 -23.95 24.92 4.95
C GLU A 323 -24.94 25.93 5.55
N GLY A 324 -24.85 27.19 5.11
CA GLY A 324 -25.76 28.25 5.54
C GLY A 324 -25.40 28.90 6.89
N GLN A 325 -24.34 28.46 7.56
CA GLN A 325 -23.89 29.08 8.82
C GLN A 325 -22.88 30.21 8.55
N SER A 326 -23.30 31.46 8.73
CA SER A 326 -22.40 32.63 8.71
C SER A 326 -21.85 32.89 10.11
N LEU A 327 -20.53 32.69 10.28
CA LEU A 327 -19.83 32.91 11.55
C LEU A 327 -18.99 34.19 11.48
N PRO A 328 -18.77 34.86 12.63
CA PRO A 328 -17.80 35.94 12.73
C PRO A 328 -16.41 35.49 12.25
N VAL A 329 -15.66 36.37 11.59
CA VAL A 329 -14.34 36.04 11.00
C VAL A 329 -13.38 35.42 12.03
N THR A 330 -13.36 35.93 13.25
CA THR A 330 -12.54 35.40 14.34
C THR A 330 -12.89 33.96 14.69
N MET A 331 -14.18 33.63 14.67
CA MET A 331 -14.69 32.28 14.94
C MET A 331 -14.38 31.33 13.79
N THR A 332 -14.49 31.80 12.54
CA THR A 332 -14.10 31.05 11.34
C THR A 332 -12.63 30.66 11.35
N ILE A 333 -11.74 31.60 11.71
CA ILE A 333 -10.30 31.34 11.83
C ILE A 333 -10.03 30.33 12.96
N GLY A 334 -10.66 30.52 14.12
CA GLY A 334 -10.54 29.57 15.24
C GLY A 334 -10.99 28.17 14.88
N ARG A 335 -12.15 28.04 14.22
CA ARG A 335 -12.72 26.77 13.76
C ARG A 335 -11.81 26.09 12.74
N PHE A 336 -11.24 26.85 11.81
CA PHE A 336 -10.27 26.34 10.84
C PHE A 336 -8.99 25.78 11.50
N LEU A 337 -8.47 26.45 12.53
CA LEU A 337 -7.31 25.96 13.29
C LEU A 337 -7.62 24.66 14.02
N VAL A 338 -8.77 24.57 14.69
CA VAL A 338 -9.21 23.33 15.35
C VAL A 338 -9.44 22.21 14.34
N TYR A 339 -10.04 22.53 13.19
CA TYR A 339 -10.21 21.60 12.08
C TYR A 339 -8.86 21.03 11.61
N LEU A 340 -7.85 21.87 11.41
CA LEU A 340 -6.51 21.43 10.99
C LEU A 340 -5.87 20.47 12.01
N CYS A 341 -6.03 20.73 13.31
CA CYS A 341 -5.54 19.85 14.36
C CYS A 341 -6.27 18.49 14.37
N CYS A 342 -7.61 18.50 14.25
CA CYS A 342 -8.41 17.27 14.18
C CYS A 342 -8.09 16.47 12.90
N LEU A 343 -7.90 17.17 11.78
CA LEU A 343 -7.47 16.59 10.51
C LEU A 343 -6.10 15.93 10.65
N ALA A 344 -5.15 16.54 11.37
CA ALA A 344 -3.85 15.93 11.62
C ALA A 344 -3.95 14.62 12.40
N VAL A 345 -4.82 14.54 13.42
CA VAL A 345 -5.09 13.29 14.16
C VAL A 345 -5.69 12.23 13.24
N LEU A 346 -6.62 12.60 12.37
CA LEU A 346 -7.21 11.69 11.38
C LEU A 346 -6.17 11.20 10.35
N CYS A 347 -5.35 12.11 9.82
CA CYS A 347 -4.24 11.77 8.92
C CYS A 347 -3.25 10.81 9.58
N LEU A 348 -2.99 10.94 10.89
CA LEU A 348 -2.15 10.02 11.65
C LEU A 348 -2.76 8.62 11.72
N LEU A 349 -4.08 8.51 11.92
CA LEU A 349 -4.80 7.24 11.90
C LEU A 349 -4.70 6.56 10.53
N VAL A 350 -4.92 7.32 9.45
CA VAL A 350 -4.80 6.79 8.08
C VAL A 350 -3.34 6.41 7.75
N ALA A 351 -2.38 7.20 8.21
CA ALA A 351 -0.94 6.90 8.08
C ALA A 351 -0.58 5.61 8.80
N TYR A 352 -1.15 5.35 9.97
CA TYR A 352 -1.00 4.06 10.64
C TYR A 352 -1.54 2.90 9.80
N CYS A 353 -2.75 3.03 9.22
CA CYS A 353 -3.31 2.00 8.33
C CYS A 353 -2.38 1.70 7.14
N LEU A 354 -1.86 2.76 6.51
CA LEU A 354 -0.94 2.64 5.37
C LEU A 354 0.38 1.97 5.78
N SER A 355 0.97 2.41 6.90
CA SER A 355 2.20 1.81 7.46
C SER A 355 2.00 0.34 7.82
N PHE A 356 0.88 0.00 8.45
CA PHE A 356 0.53 -1.37 8.81
C PHE A 356 0.35 -2.25 7.57
N TYR A 357 -0.38 -1.78 6.56
CA TYR A 357 -0.59 -2.49 5.30
C TYR A 357 0.74 -2.90 4.65
N PHE A 358 1.66 -1.96 4.43
CA PHE A 358 2.95 -2.30 3.81
C PHE A 358 3.82 -3.17 4.71
N THR A 359 3.81 -2.92 6.03
CA THR A 359 4.58 -3.71 6.99
C THR A 359 4.11 -5.17 7.06
N VAL A 360 2.79 -5.41 7.13
CA VAL A 360 2.25 -6.77 7.24
C VAL A 360 2.47 -7.55 5.95
N ASN A 361 2.26 -6.92 4.78
CA ASN A 361 2.58 -7.54 3.49
C ASN A 361 4.07 -7.90 3.37
N THR A 362 4.95 -7.05 3.90
CA THR A 362 6.40 -7.31 3.95
C THR A 362 6.74 -8.53 4.80
N VAL A 363 6.11 -8.66 5.97
CA VAL A 363 6.29 -9.84 6.83
C VAL A 363 5.69 -11.09 6.17
N ILE A 364 4.48 -11.02 5.62
CA ILE A 364 3.84 -12.14 4.92
C ILE A 364 4.71 -12.63 3.76
N TYR A 365 5.26 -11.71 2.96
CA TYR A 365 6.18 -12.03 1.88
C TYR A 365 7.39 -12.83 2.39
N ALA A 366 8.04 -12.40 3.47
CA ALA A 366 9.17 -13.11 4.06
C ALA A 366 8.79 -14.50 4.59
N LEU A 367 7.60 -14.65 5.18
CA LEU A 367 7.09 -15.93 5.67
C LEU A 367 6.80 -16.90 4.51
N LEU A 368 6.19 -16.41 3.43
CA LEU A 368 5.90 -17.22 2.24
C LEU A 368 7.18 -17.59 1.50
N ARG A 369 8.12 -16.67 1.36
CA ARG A 369 9.46 -16.91 0.81
C ARG A 369 10.18 -18.04 1.56
N LYS A 370 10.20 -18.01 2.89
CA LYS A 370 10.75 -19.13 3.68
C LYS A 370 9.97 -20.44 3.47
N ALA A 371 8.64 -20.37 3.41
CA ALA A 371 7.81 -21.56 3.31
C ALA A 371 7.88 -22.23 1.92
N VAL A 372 8.06 -21.46 0.85
CA VAL A 372 8.07 -21.94 -0.54
C VAL A 372 9.50 -22.19 -1.03
N ASP A 373 10.43 -21.26 -0.80
CA ASP A 373 11.80 -21.34 -1.33
C ASP A 373 12.83 -21.87 -0.31
N GLY A 374 12.47 -22.00 0.97
CA GLY A 374 13.41 -22.37 2.03
C GLY A 374 14.45 -21.29 2.35
N THR A 375 14.34 -20.10 1.76
CA THR A 375 15.24 -18.97 2.00
C THR A 375 15.05 -18.41 3.41
N ALA A 376 16.18 -18.12 4.08
CA ALA A 376 16.15 -17.57 5.43
C ALA A 376 15.47 -16.19 5.44
N ILE A 377 14.63 -15.96 6.46
CA ILE A 377 13.91 -14.69 6.66
C ILE A 377 14.87 -13.49 6.79
N GLU A 378 16.07 -13.76 7.28
CA GLU A 378 17.12 -12.77 7.57
C GLU A 378 17.90 -12.34 6.32
N LYS A 379 17.77 -13.07 5.20
CA LYS A 379 18.51 -12.77 3.98
C LYS A 379 17.80 -11.68 3.17
N VAL A 380 18.10 -10.42 3.48
CA VAL A 380 17.78 -9.28 2.62
C VAL A 380 18.94 -9.08 1.64
N GLU A 381 18.64 -8.93 0.35
CA GLU A 381 19.69 -8.57 -0.60
C GLU A 381 20.10 -7.11 -0.34
N HIS A 382 21.36 -6.93 0.05
CA HIS A 382 21.97 -5.62 0.10
C HIS A 382 22.11 -5.09 -1.32
N GLU A 383 21.77 -3.82 -1.49
CA GLU A 383 21.96 -3.08 -2.72
C GLU A 383 23.37 -3.38 -3.24
N LYS A 384 23.48 -3.96 -4.44
CA LYS A 384 24.78 -4.09 -5.11
C LYS A 384 25.29 -2.68 -5.28
N ALA A 385 26.19 -2.23 -4.39
CA ALA A 385 26.87 -0.98 -4.54
C ALA A 385 27.39 -0.96 -5.97
N SER A 386 26.91 -0.01 -6.77
CA SER A 386 27.48 0.24 -8.08
C SER A 386 28.98 0.36 -7.83
N GLN A 387 29.74 -0.62 -8.31
CA GLN A 387 31.19 -0.55 -8.33
C GLN A 387 31.48 0.73 -9.11
N ILE A 388 31.78 1.81 -8.40
CA ILE A 388 32.61 2.86 -8.95
C ILE A 388 33.91 2.11 -9.22
N GLN A 389 34.11 1.75 -10.49
CA GLN A 389 35.39 1.26 -10.97
C GLN A 389 36.41 2.31 -10.54
N THR A 390 37.18 1.99 -9.51
CA THR A 390 38.50 2.58 -9.35
C THR A 390 39.21 2.31 -10.68
N PRO A 391 39.73 3.34 -11.38
CA PRO A 391 40.49 3.12 -12.60
C PRO A 391 41.57 2.06 -12.32
N PRO A 392 41.90 1.17 -13.28
CA PRO A 392 42.98 0.22 -13.09
C PRO A 392 44.23 1.00 -12.71
N GLN A 393 44.85 0.65 -11.57
CA GLN A 393 46.21 1.11 -11.29
C GLN A 393 47.07 0.78 -12.50
N PRO A 394 47.88 1.73 -13.02
CA PRO A 394 48.81 1.45 -14.10
C PRO A 394 49.71 0.29 -13.67
N GLN A 395 49.55 -0.83 -14.37
CA GLN A 395 50.37 -2.01 -14.22
C GLN A 395 51.79 -1.61 -14.59
N GLN A 396 52.69 -1.57 -13.60
CA GLN A 396 54.11 -1.36 -13.84
C GLN A 396 54.60 -2.47 -14.76
N ALA A 397 55.06 -2.07 -15.94
CA ALA A 397 55.60 -2.97 -16.95
C ALA A 397 56.77 -3.78 -16.38
N PRO A 398 56.90 -5.07 -16.73
CA PRO A 398 58.07 -5.86 -16.33
C PRO A 398 59.31 -5.28 -17.02
N VAL A 399 60.32 -4.92 -16.23
CA VAL A 399 61.64 -4.58 -16.77
C VAL A 399 62.27 -5.87 -17.27
N THR A 400 62.31 -6.01 -18.59
CA THR A 400 63.11 -7.02 -19.28
C THR A 400 64.59 -6.69 -19.08
N SER A 401 65.30 -7.48 -18.29
CA SER A 401 66.75 -7.57 -18.35
C SER A 401 67.14 -9.03 -18.54
N THR A 402 67.51 -9.32 -19.77
CA THR A 402 67.98 -10.60 -20.32
C THR A 402 69.37 -10.95 -19.79
N GLU A 403 69.58 -12.24 -19.58
CA GLU A 403 70.85 -13.00 -19.63
C GLU A 403 72.02 -12.68 -18.70
N GLY A 404 72.48 -13.73 -18.01
CA GLY A 404 73.73 -13.77 -17.29
C GLY A 404 73.93 -15.08 -16.51
N THR A 405 74.00 -16.21 -17.22
CA THR A 405 74.44 -17.50 -16.66
C THR A 405 75.89 -17.39 -16.17
N SER A 406 76.15 -17.61 -14.89
CA SER A 406 77.42 -18.16 -14.41
C SER A 406 77.29 -18.70 -12.98
N THR A 407 77.18 -20.02 -12.91
CA THR A 407 77.99 -20.93 -12.07
C THR A 407 78.48 -20.48 -10.69
N GLY A 408 78.22 -21.31 -9.66
CA GLY A 408 79.18 -21.53 -8.57
C GLY A 408 78.67 -21.39 -7.13
N GLN A 409 78.17 -22.51 -6.60
CA GLN A 409 78.48 -23.12 -5.30
C GLN A 409 78.50 -22.32 -3.97
N THR A 410 78.13 -23.08 -2.92
CA THR A 410 78.58 -23.06 -1.51
C THR A 410 77.66 -22.27 -0.56
N GLN A 411 76.86 -22.99 0.26
CA GLN A 411 77.02 -23.15 1.72
C GLN A 411 77.20 -21.80 2.45
N THR A 412 76.47 -21.46 3.51
CA THR A 412 76.25 -22.23 4.73
C THR A 412 75.28 -21.43 5.62
N THR A 413 74.55 -22.16 6.47
CA THR A 413 73.86 -21.75 7.72
C THR A 413 72.68 -20.80 7.66
#